data_AF-A0A950SYL8-F1
#
_entry.id   AF-A0A950SYL8-F1
#
_cell.length_a   1.000
_cell.length_b   1.000
_cell.length_c   1.000
_cell.angle_alpha   90.00
_cell.angle_beta   90.00
_cell.angle_gamma   90.00
#
_symmetry.space_group_name_H-M   'P 1'
#
loop_
_entity.id
_entity.type
_entity.pdbx_description
1 polymer ?
#
loop_
_entity_poly.entity_id
_entity_poly.type
_entity_poly.pdbx_seq_one_letter_code
_entity_poly.pdbx_strand_id
1 'polypeptide(L)'
;MTVTADLLYEEDFYAWTQQQAELLRRLPAIGNELDIEHIAEEIEDLGRSDLRAAQSLCEHIIEHFLKIEFSGPGQPMDHWRDEIVEWRLQLDKFLTRSILAKLDLPARYRMALRLVRRLERDVPGFLSRLPAECPYTLEQIISSGDEDWFPEPKTNHSEAPT
;
A
#
# COMPACT_ATOMS: atom_id res chain seq x y z
N MET A 1 -33.52 7.36 -3.55
CA MET A 1 -32.31 7.43 -2.70
C MET A 1 -31.14 6.68 -3.37
N THR A 2 -30.96 6.81 -4.69
CA THR A 2 -30.00 5.99 -5.48
C THR A 2 -28.68 6.73 -5.74
N VAL A 3 -28.74 8.04 -5.98
CA VAL A 3 -27.57 8.87 -6.32
C VAL A 3 -26.42 8.78 -5.29
N THR A 4 -26.72 8.71 -4.00
CA THR A 4 -25.67 8.61 -2.96
C THR A 4 -25.00 7.25 -2.85
N ALA A 5 -25.70 6.16 -3.19
CA ALA A 5 -25.09 4.82 -3.17
C ALA A 5 -24.24 4.58 -4.42
N ASP A 6 -24.71 5.05 -5.58
CA ASP A 6 -23.96 4.97 -6.83
C ASP A 6 -22.69 5.82 -6.77
N LEU A 7 -22.75 7.04 -6.24
CA LEU A 7 -21.56 7.87 -6.02
C LEU A 7 -20.57 7.21 -5.06
N LEU A 8 -21.04 6.60 -3.97
CA LEU A 8 -20.15 5.93 -3.02
C LEU A 8 -19.50 4.68 -3.64
N TYR A 9 -20.21 3.94 -4.48
CA TYR A 9 -19.66 2.79 -5.18
C TYR A 9 -18.50 3.17 -6.09
N GLU A 10 -18.66 4.24 -6.87
CA GLU A 10 -17.66 4.71 -7.83
C GLU A 10 -16.49 5.45 -7.18
N GLU A 11 -16.75 6.27 -6.14
CA GLU A 11 -15.73 7.13 -5.52
C GLU A 11 -15.04 6.51 -4.30
N ASP A 12 -15.73 5.63 -3.56
CA ASP A 12 -15.19 4.98 -2.37
C ASP A 12 -15.75 3.57 -2.19
N PHE A 13 -15.38 2.70 -3.13
CA PHE A 13 -15.81 1.30 -3.15
C PHE A 13 -15.59 0.59 -1.81
N TYR A 14 -14.48 0.85 -1.12
CA TYR A 14 -14.26 0.34 0.23
C TYR A 14 -15.39 0.75 1.18
N ALA A 15 -15.68 2.04 1.31
CA ALA A 15 -16.77 2.50 2.19
C ALA A 15 -18.12 1.91 1.78
N TRP A 16 -18.37 1.82 0.47
CA TRP A 16 -19.58 1.23 -0.07
C TRP A 16 -19.75 -0.22 0.38
N THR A 17 -18.72 -1.07 0.25
CA THR A 17 -18.80 -2.49 0.64
C THR A 17 -19.16 -2.66 2.11
N GLN A 18 -18.54 -1.87 3.00
CA GLN A 18 -18.82 -1.92 4.43
C GLN A 18 -20.26 -1.50 4.73
N GLN A 19 -20.73 -0.43 4.06
CA GLN A 19 -22.09 0.04 4.21
C GLN A 19 -23.12 -0.98 3.69
N GLN A 20 -22.89 -1.60 2.54
CA GLN A 20 -23.83 -2.58 1.97
C GLN A 20 -23.92 -3.84 2.82
N ALA A 21 -22.78 -4.36 3.30
CA ALA A 21 -22.76 -5.49 4.21
C ALA A 21 -23.59 -5.20 5.47
N GLU A 22 -23.44 -4.01 6.05
CA GLU A 22 -24.22 -3.61 7.22
C GLU A 22 -25.71 -3.45 6.92
N LEU A 23 -26.07 -2.89 5.75
CA LEU A 23 -27.46 -2.77 5.33
C LEU A 23 -28.12 -4.14 5.11
N LEU A 24 -27.41 -5.07 4.48
CA LEU A 24 -27.87 -6.45 4.26
C LEU A 24 -28.19 -7.14 5.59
N ARG A 25 -27.28 -7.07 6.57
CA ARG A 25 -27.49 -7.66 7.90
C ARG A 25 -28.68 -7.07 8.67
N ARG A 26 -29.11 -5.85 8.32
CA ARG A 26 -30.26 -5.16 8.93
C ARG A 26 -31.58 -5.45 8.22
N LEU A 27 -31.56 -6.12 7.07
CA LEU A 27 -32.80 -6.47 6.38
C LEU A 27 -33.63 -7.42 7.25
N PRO A 28 -34.96 -7.23 7.32
CA PRO A 28 -35.82 -8.22 7.94
C PRO A 28 -35.65 -9.55 7.21
N ALA A 29 -35.83 -10.68 7.90
CA ALA A 29 -35.81 -11.99 7.26
C ALA A 29 -36.83 -12.02 6.10
N ILE A 30 -36.32 -11.88 4.88
CA ILE A 30 -37.10 -11.92 3.66
C ILE A 30 -37.36 -13.40 3.37
N GLY A 31 -38.58 -13.74 2.94
CA GLY A 31 -38.99 -15.10 2.63
C GLY A 31 -37.89 -15.91 1.91
N ASN A 32 -37.60 -17.06 2.52
CA ASN A 32 -36.38 -17.87 2.42
C ASN A 32 -35.90 -18.20 1.01
N GLU A 33 -34.65 -17.83 0.72
CA GLU A 33 -33.74 -18.55 -0.19
C GLU A 33 -32.33 -17.92 -0.16
N LEU A 34 -32.23 -16.61 0.09
CA LEU A 34 -30.94 -15.91 0.12
C LEU A 34 -30.24 -16.03 1.48
N ASP A 35 -28.99 -16.46 1.44
CA ASP A 35 -28.09 -16.47 2.59
C ASP A 35 -27.48 -15.08 2.81
N ILE A 36 -28.30 -14.19 3.40
CA ILE A 36 -27.96 -12.76 3.57
C ILE A 36 -26.68 -12.56 4.37
N GLU A 37 -26.40 -13.42 5.36
CA GLU A 37 -25.20 -13.27 6.18
C GLU A 37 -23.94 -13.54 5.36
N HIS A 38 -23.88 -14.67 4.64
CA HIS A 38 -22.72 -14.96 3.80
C HIS A 38 -22.59 -13.96 2.64
N ILE A 39 -23.69 -13.49 2.05
CA ILE A 39 -23.63 -12.43 1.01
C ILE A 39 -23.05 -11.13 1.58
N ALA A 40 -23.47 -10.73 2.79
CA ALA A 40 -22.94 -9.55 3.44
C ALA A 40 -21.45 -9.70 3.76
N GLU A 41 -21.02 -10.88 4.23
CA GLU A 41 -19.62 -11.20 4.46
C GLU A 41 -18.78 -11.09 3.19
N GLU A 42 -19.22 -11.70 2.08
CA GLU A 42 -18.50 -11.64 0.80
C GLU A 42 -18.37 -10.20 0.28
N ILE A 43 -19.43 -9.39 0.40
CA ILE A 43 -19.35 -7.96 0.02
C ILE A 43 -18.35 -7.22 0.91
N GLU A 44 -18.40 -7.43 2.22
CA GLU A 44 -17.43 -6.83 3.16
C GLU A 44 -16.00 -7.24 2.82
N ASP A 45 -15.80 -8.51 2.44
CA ASP A 45 -14.51 -9.06 2.07
C ASP A 45 -13.92 -8.50 0.80
N LEU A 46 -14.75 -8.11 -0.18
CA LEU A 46 -14.27 -7.39 -1.37
C LEU A 46 -13.50 -6.12 -0.97
N GLY A 47 -14.08 -5.29 -0.10
CA GLY A 47 -13.39 -4.09 0.39
C GLY A 47 -12.16 -4.43 1.23
N ARG A 48 -12.23 -5.46 2.09
CA ARG A 48 -11.06 -5.91 2.87
C ARG A 48 -9.93 -6.41 1.96
N SER A 49 -10.26 -7.03 0.83
CA SER A 49 -9.29 -7.49 -0.16
C SER A 49 -8.57 -6.31 -0.80
N ASP A 50 -9.29 -5.27 -1.24
CA ASP A 50 -8.69 -4.08 -1.84
C ASP A 50 -7.77 -3.34 -0.85
N LEU A 51 -8.19 -3.23 0.42
CA LEU A 51 -7.33 -2.67 1.46
C LEU A 51 -6.04 -3.48 1.65
N ARG A 52 -6.12 -4.82 1.65
CA ARG A 52 -4.94 -5.70 1.75
C ARG A 52 -4.03 -5.56 0.52
N ALA A 53 -4.61 -5.44 -0.67
CA ALA A 53 -3.87 -5.23 -1.92
C ALA A 53 -3.12 -3.89 -1.89
N ALA A 54 -3.80 -2.79 -1.55
CA ALA A 54 -3.18 -1.47 -1.42
C ALA A 54 -2.05 -1.47 -0.38
N GLN A 55 -2.28 -2.11 0.76
CA GLN A 55 -1.27 -2.29 1.79
C GLN A 55 -0.02 -3.04 1.28
N SER A 56 -0.21 -4.15 0.58
CA SER A 56 0.88 -4.96 0.03
C SER A 56 1.69 -4.20 -1.03
N LEU A 57 1.02 -3.43 -1.89
CA LEU A 57 1.68 -2.59 -2.89
C LEU A 57 2.54 -1.51 -2.22
N CYS A 58 2.01 -0.82 -1.20
CA CYS A 58 2.79 0.13 -0.41
C CYS A 58 4.02 -0.50 0.23
N GLU A 59 3.91 -1.73 0.75
CA GLU A 59 5.05 -2.45 1.36
C GLU A 59 6.16 -2.73 0.35
N HIS A 60 5.81 -3.10 -0.89
CA HIS A 60 6.77 -3.32 -1.97
C HIS A 60 7.38 -2.03 -2.51
N ILE A 61 6.60 -0.95 -2.63
CA ILE A 61 7.12 0.37 -3.00
C ILE A 61 8.15 0.84 -1.94
N ILE A 62 7.82 0.75 -0.65
CA ILE A 62 8.74 1.09 0.43
C ILE A 62 9.98 0.18 0.41
N GLU A 63 9.81 -1.11 0.18
CA GLU A 63 10.93 -2.05 0.03
C GLU A 63 11.90 -1.56 -1.04
N HIS A 64 11.41 -1.18 -2.22
CA HIS A 64 12.26 -0.72 -3.31
C HIS A 64 12.83 0.67 -3.10
N PHE A 65 12.11 1.57 -2.43
CA PHE A 65 12.70 2.83 -1.99
C PHE A 65 13.92 2.61 -1.10
N LEU A 66 13.82 1.71 -0.11
CA LEU A 66 14.95 1.37 0.76
C LEU A 66 16.11 0.77 -0.03
N LYS A 67 15.80 -0.06 -1.03
CA LYS A 67 16.82 -0.65 -1.89
C LYS A 67 17.51 0.43 -2.72
N ILE A 68 16.78 1.33 -3.36
CA ILE A 68 17.36 2.43 -4.14
C ILE A 68 18.25 3.32 -3.26
N GLU A 69 17.75 3.73 -2.10
CA GLU A 69 18.44 4.71 -1.25
C GLU A 69 19.66 4.12 -0.52
N PHE A 70 19.59 2.86 -0.07
CA PHE A 70 20.56 2.30 0.88
C PHE A 70 21.40 1.13 0.34
N SER A 71 21.16 0.61 -0.87
CA SER A 71 21.92 -0.54 -1.40
C SER A 71 23.29 -0.18 -1.98
N GLY A 72 23.48 1.07 -2.41
CA GLY A 72 24.73 1.56 -3.00
C GLY A 72 24.88 1.25 -4.50
N PRO A 73 26.03 1.56 -5.11
CA PRO A 73 26.24 1.45 -6.55
C PRO A 73 26.27 -0.01 -7.03
N GLY A 74 25.96 -0.22 -8.32
CA GLY A 74 26.02 -1.54 -8.97
C GLY A 74 24.74 -2.38 -8.81
N GLN A 75 23.70 -1.80 -8.24
CA GLN A 75 22.39 -2.43 -8.06
C GLN A 75 21.43 -2.06 -9.19
N PRO A 76 20.42 -2.89 -9.51
CA PRO A 76 19.51 -2.67 -10.63
C PRO A 76 18.43 -1.62 -10.28
N MET A 77 18.87 -0.38 -10.04
CA MET A 77 18.01 0.73 -9.61
C MET A 77 16.91 1.04 -10.61
N ASP A 78 17.22 1.03 -11.91
CA ASP A 78 16.23 1.33 -12.96
C ASP A 78 15.11 0.29 -12.99
N HIS A 79 15.46 -0.99 -12.85
CA HIS A 79 14.46 -2.06 -12.73
C HIS A 79 13.56 -1.88 -11.51
N TRP A 80 14.11 -1.47 -10.36
CA TRP A 80 13.29 -1.20 -9.18
C TRP A 80 12.39 0.02 -9.35
N ARG A 81 12.84 1.05 -10.08
CA ARG A 81 11.99 2.19 -10.44
C ARG A 81 10.84 1.75 -11.34
N ASP A 82 11.11 0.91 -12.33
CA ASP A 82 10.07 0.36 -13.22
C ASP A 82 9.02 -0.44 -12.42
N GLU A 83 9.44 -1.27 -11.47
CA GLU A 83 8.53 -2.02 -10.60
C GLU A 83 7.69 -1.09 -9.70
N ILE A 84 8.30 -0.01 -9.17
CA ILE A 84 7.56 1.01 -8.39
C ILE A 84 6.48 1.67 -9.24
N VAL A 85 6.78 2.05 -10.48
CA VAL A 85 5.80 2.67 -11.38
C VAL A 85 4.62 1.73 -11.62
N GLU A 86 4.88 0.46 -11.92
CA GLU A 86 3.83 -0.54 -12.11
C GLU A 86 2.97 -0.72 -10.84
N TRP A 87 3.60 -0.78 -9.66
CA TRP A 87 2.85 -0.92 -8.40
C TRP A 87 2.01 0.31 -8.06
N ARG A 88 2.47 1.53 -8.40
CA ARG A 88 1.68 2.76 -8.25
C ARG A 88 0.47 2.76 -9.17
N LEU A 89 0.63 2.38 -10.44
CA LEU A 89 -0.48 2.22 -11.37
C LEU A 89 -1.50 1.17 -10.92
N GLN A 90 -1.05 0.11 -10.25
CA GLN A 90 -1.94 -0.86 -9.61
C GLN A 90 -2.62 -0.29 -8.36
N LEU A 91 -1.87 0.44 -7.54
CA LEU A 91 -2.34 1.04 -6.30
C LEU A 91 -3.46 2.05 -6.56
N ASP A 92 -3.37 2.85 -7.62
CA ASP A 92 -4.38 3.82 -8.03
C ASP A 92 -5.78 3.21 -8.23
N LYS A 93 -5.85 1.92 -8.59
CA LYS A 93 -7.13 1.20 -8.77
C LYS A 93 -7.85 0.94 -7.45
N PHE A 94 -7.10 0.95 -6.35
CA PHE A 94 -7.61 0.66 -5.01
C PHE A 94 -7.68 1.90 -4.12
N LEU A 95 -6.97 2.98 -4.45
CA LEU A 95 -6.93 4.16 -3.59
C LEU A 95 -8.28 4.88 -3.56
N THR A 96 -8.95 4.78 -2.42
CA THR A 96 -10.09 5.62 -2.06
C THR A 96 -9.75 6.43 -0.82
N ARG A 97 -10.59 7.42 -0.49
CA ARG A 97 -10.44 8.19 0.76
C ARG A 97 -10.44 7.28 1.99
N SER A 98 -11.29 6.25 2.01
CA SER A 98 -11.36 5.31 3.13
C SER A 98 -10.15 4.39 3.19
N ILE A 99 -9.61 3.94 2.06
CA ILE A 99 -8.39 3.14 2.04
C ILE A 99 -7.20 3.98 2.51
N LEU A 100 -7.04 5.21 2.02
CA LEU A 100 -5.99 6.13 2.46
C LEU A 100 -6.03 6.35 3.98
N ALA A 101 -7.21 6.57 4.55
CA ALA A 101 -7.38 6.74 6.00
C ALA A 101 -7.04 5.47 6.82
N LYS A 102 -7.00 4.29 6.19
CA LYS A 102 -6.66 3.00 6.81
C LYS A 102 -5.24 2.54 6.55
N LEU A 103 -4.43 3.28 5.79
CA LEU A 103 -3.03 2.97 5.59
C LEU A 103 -2.20 3.36 6.83
N ASP A 104 -1.87 2.35 7.64
CA ASP A 104 -0.92 2.47 8.74
C ASP A 104 0.52 2.36 8.20
N LEU A 105 1.11 3.52 7.89
CA LEU A 105 2.46 3.62 7.34
C LEU A 105 3.54 2.99 8.25
N PRO A 106 3.58 3.24 9.57
CA PRO A 106 4.49 2.52 10.47
C PRO A 106 4.36 0.99 10.41
N ALA A 107 3.15 0.45 10.28
CA ALA A 107 2.96 -0.99 10.08
C ALA A 107 3.48 -1.46 8.72
N ARG A 108 3.23 -0.71 7.64
CA ARG A 108 3.72 -1.04 6.29
C ARG A 108 5.25 -1.02 6.23
N TYR A 109 5.87 -0.02 6.84
CA TYR A 109 7.32 0.08 6.93
C TYR A 109 7.93 -1.13 7.65
N ARG A 110 7.34 -1.58 8.77
CA ARG A 110 7.79 -2.79 9.47
C ARG A 110 7.71 -4.04 8.59
N MET A 111 6.73 -4.14 7.70
CA MET A 111 6.64 -5.26 6.76
C MET A 111 7.67 -5.13 5.63
N ALA A 112 7.85 -3.94 5.06
CA ALA A 112 8.89 -3.67 4.07
C ALA A 112 10.30 -4.01 4.60
N LEU A 113 10.58 -3.68 5.86
CA LEU A 113 11.81 -4.09 6.54
C LEU A 113 12.00 -5.61 6.61
N ARG A 114 10.92 -6.40 6.64
CA ARG A 114 11.00 -7.87 6.57
C ARG A 114 11.29 -8.34 5.16
N LEU A 115 10.65 -7.74 4.16
CA LEU A 115 10.84 -8.09 2.74
C LEU A 115 12.28 -7.85 2.29
N VAL A 116 12.86 -6.71 2.67
CA VAL A 116 14.19 -6.27 2.23
C VAL A 116 15.34 -7.01 2.91
N ARG A 117 15.09 -7.74 4.02
CA ARG A 117 16.13 -8.52 4.73
C ARG A 117 16.90 -9.48 3.84
N ARG A 118 16.28 -9.97 2.77
CA ARG A 118 16.93 -10.88 1.81
C ARG A 118 18.14 -10.24 1.12
N LEU A 119 18.19 -8.90 1.04
CA LEU A 119 19.26 -8.16 0.37
C LEU A 119 20.56 -8.11 1.19
N GLU A 120 20.53 -8.38 2.50
CA GLU A 120 21.74 -8.38 3.34
C GLU A 120 22.82 -9.35 2.84
N ARG A 121 22.41 -10.44 2.17
CA ARG A 121 23.35 -11.41 1.59
C ARG A 121 24.13 -10.84 0.41
N ASP A 122 23.46 -10.05 -0.42
CA ASP A 122 24.03 -9.49 -1.64
C ASP A 122 24.69 -8.13 -1.36
N VAL A 123 24.26 -7.45 -0.30
CA VAL A 123 24.75 -6.15 0.15
C VAL A 123 25.02 -6.20 1.67
N PRO A 124 26.22 -6.66 2.09
CA PRO A 124 26.57 -6.72 3.51
C PRO A 124 26.51 -5.35 4.20
N GLY A 125 25.93 -5.34 5.41
CA GLY A 125 25.72 -4.13 6.20
C GLY A 125 24.50 -3.31 5.76
N PHE A 126 23.74 -3.74 4.75
CA PHE A 126 22.54 -3.04 4.27
C PHE A 126 21.55 -2.75 5.41
N LEU A 127 21.24 -3.75 6.23
CA LEU A 127 20.29 -3.61 7.34
C LEU A 127 20.74 -2.59 8.39
N SER A 128 22.05 -2.44 8.61
CA SER A 128 22.58 -1.44 9.54
C SER A 128 22.47 0.00 9.03
N ARG A 129 22.22 0.19 7.73
CA ARG A 129 22.02 1.52 7.12
C ARG A 129 20.57 1.99 7.16
N LEU A 130 19.62 1.10 7.45
CA LEU A 130 18.19 1.41 7.40
C LEU A 130 17.75 2.23 8.63
N PRO A 131 16.90 3.25 8.44
CA PRO A 131 16.41 4.06 9.55
C PRO A 131 15.43 3.28 10.43
N ALA A 132 15.38 3.64 11.72
CA ALA A 132 14.49 3.01 12.70
C ALA A 132 12.99 3.31 12.43
N GLU A 133 12.71 4.45 11.82
CA GLU A 133 11.38 4.91 11.42
C GLU A 133 11.31 5.07 9.89
N CYS A 134 10.10 5.07 9.34
CA CYS A 134 9.89 5.24 7.89
C CYS A 134 10.38 6.63 7.45
N PRO A 135 11.33 6.73 6.51
CA PRO A 135 11.85 8.02 6.05
C PRO A 135 10.96 8.65 4.96
N TYR A 136 9.96 7.91 4.47
CA TYR A 136 9.08 8.34 3.37
C TYR A 136 7.72 8.76 3.89
N THR A 137 7.10 9.73 3.23
CA THR A 137 5.72 10.12 3.50
C THR A 137 4.74 9.28 2.69
N LEU A 138 3.45 9.33 3.05
CA LEU A 138 2.43 8.63 2.28
C LEU A 138 2.32 9.19 0.87
N GLU A 139 2.40 10.52 0.72
CA GLU A 139 2.36 11.21 -0.58
C GLU A 139 3.48 10.74 -1.50
N GLN A 140 4.69 10.53 -0.97
CA GLN A 140 5.81 9.98 -1.73
C GLN A 140 5.56 8.54 -2.18
N ILE A 141 4.86 7.73 -1.38
CA ILE A 141 4.59 6.33 -1.72
C ILE A 141 3.52 6.24 -2.81
N ILE A 142 2.45 7.03 -2.69
CA ILE A 142 1.28 6.97 -3.56
C ILE A 142 1.34 7.87 -4.79
N SER A 143 2.35 8.75 -4.89
CA SER A 143 2.56 9.62 -6.05
C SER A 143 2.62 8.79 -7.34
N SER A 144 1.87 9.15 -8.38
CA SER A 144 1.77 8.41 -9.64
C SER A 144 1.79 9.36 -10.85
N GLY A 145 2.48 9.00 -11.94
CA GLY A 145 2.44 9.72 -13.21
C GLY A 145 3.54 10.79 -13.34
N ASP A 146 3.21 11.98 -13.87
CA ASP A 146 4.19 13.06 -14.14
C ASP A 146 4.90 13.57 -12.87
N GLU A 147 4.39 13.21 -11.70
CA GLU A 147 4.93 13.58 -10.39
C GLU A 147 5.73 12.45 -9.72
N ASP A 148 6.04 11.36 -10.43
CA ASP A 148 6.70 10.18 -9.88
C ASP A 148 7.99 10.56 -9.12
N TRP A 149 7.88 10.54 -7.80
CA TRP A 149 9.01 10.79 -6.91
C TRP A 149 9.76 9.48 -6.61
N PHE A 150 11.09 9.52 -6.59
CA PHE A 150 11.94 8.42 -6.16
C PHE A 150 12.99 8.93 -5.16
N PRO A 151 13.42 8.10 -4.20
CA PRO A 151 14.55 8.45 -3.36
C PRO A 151 15.86 8.43 -4.16
N GLU A 152 16.81 9.24 -3.73
CA GLU A 152 18.16 9.26 -4.30
C GLU A 152 19.09 8.33 -3.51
N PRO A 153 20.02 7.61 -4.18
CA PRO A 153 21.01 6.79 -3.48
C PRO A 153 21.86 7.64 -2.53
N LYS A 154 21.99 7.22 -1.27
CA LYS A 154 22.93 7.87 -0.35
C LYS A 154 24.36 7.59 -0.81
N THR A 155 25.07 8.63 -1.23
CA THR A 155 26.52 8.55 -1.40
C THR A 155 27.15 8.46 -0.01
N ASN A 156 28.01 7.46 0.22
CA ASN A 156 28.75 7.35 1.48
C ASN A 156 29.76 8.50 1.61
N HIS A 157 29.31 9.70 1.96
CA HIS A 157 30.16 10.73 2.55
C HIS A 157 30.12 10.56 4.06
N SER A 158 30.87 9.57 4.55
CA SER A 158 31.36 9.60 5.91
C SER A 158 32.43 10.68 6.00
N GLU A 159 32.04 11.92 6.26
CA GLU A 159 32.91 12.84 6.98
C GLU A 159 32.57 12.72 8.47
N ALA A 160 33.44 12.03 9.20
CA ALA A 160 33.48 12.15 10.64
C ALA A 160 34.03 13.57 10.96
N PRO A 161 33.34 14.38 11.77
CA PRO A 161 33.94 15.61 12.25
C PRO A 161 35.08 15.26 13.22
N THR A 162 36.26 15.79 12.91
CA THR A 162 37.48 15.75 13.73
C THR A 162 37.31 16.56 15.01
#